data_AF-A0A2M8CGV4-F1
#
_entry.id   AF-A0A2M8CGV4-F1
#
_cell.length_a   1.000
_cell.length_b   1.000
_cell.length_c   1.000
_cell.angle_alpha   90.00
_cell.angle_beta   90.00
_cell.angle_gamma   90.00
#
_symmetry.space_group_name_H-M   'P 1'
#
loop_
_entity.id
_entity.type
_entity.pdbx_description
1 polymer ?
#
loop_
_entity_poly.entity_id
_entity_poly.type
_entity_poly.pdbx_seq_one_letter_code
_entity_poly.pdbx_strand_id
1 'polypeptide(L)'
;MKKNLQKATGMLLLMMVVGSAWGQTTLAPGDLILVTVNSDSPDNFDFVPLVDIASGTVISFTDKPWTGTEISTSSGEGIKIYTASSSINAGTVISFSGITEGDWLPGGGTFNIANNGDNILVFQGSSATPSFILGFGFGSSTPWISVGTPGTENSYIPSTLSEVANTIVTFGTIDNYQYKISSGLTGTKIELLTKAATASNFIGNNTTTYPALDVSFNVISADTPGLWKSTAASSDWSTESNWNTENIPTSGTNVILPTGASNYPTISAAATCNNIIIEDDASLIGVENLTIGGTATMQRSIPAYTTSADGWHLLSSPVGTFSIDGSPFDPAANDDFYGWSEDSYTWMNHKVGDPSQIAPGVGYLVSYETTATKDFTGNFNDTDITLSNLSLTAGQGNGWHLLGNPFQSALHWTNNISTWEPTAIGIAAKILNSGGGYTDITSDGINQYIPANQGFFVQATDATNSLTIPLDERTHNSTAFYKSPVQNSLTLKASDGEFYVETWIQMMEGATADFDEQYDV
;
A
#
# COMPACT_ATOMS: atom_id res chain seq x y z
N MET A 1 -55.46 7.85 -1.35
CA MET A 1 -54.07 8.27 -1.06
C MET A 1 -53.42 7.12 -0.31
N LYS A 2 -52.25 6.56 -0.61
CA LYS A 2 -51.18 6.58 -1.65
C LYS A 2 -50.18 5.56 -1.02
N LYS A 3 -49.50 4.61 -1.65
CA LYS A 3 -49.36 4.14 -3.03
C LYS A 3 -48.66 2.76 -2.92
N ASN A 4 -49.25 1.75 -3.55
CA ASN A 4 -48.74 0.51 -4.11
C ASN A 4 -47.20 0.26 -4.12
N LEU A 5 -46.79 -0.94 -3.68
CA LEU A 5 -45.61 -1.63 -4.22
C LEU A 5 -46.11 -2.80 -5.08
N GLN A 6 -46.01 -2.65 -6.41
CA GLN A 6 -46.19 -3.75 -7.37
C GLN A 6 -45.00 -3.78 -8.32
N LYS A 7 -44.34 -4.94 -8.35
CA LYS A 7 -43.74 -5.67 -9.49
C LYS A 7 -42.66 -5.01 -10.35
N ALA A 8 -41.49 -5.68 -10.39
CA ALA A 8 -40.70 -5.96 -11.59
C ALA A 8 -39.87 -7.24 -11.31
N THR A 9 -40.34 -8.45 -11.64
CA THR A 9 -40.20 -9.18 -12.93
C THR A 9 -38.75 -9.35 -13.41
N GLY A 10 -38.22 -10.56 -13.20
CA GLY A 10 -37.34 -11.33 -14.09
C GLY A 10 -36.10 -10.65 -14.68
N MET A 11 -34.93 -11.01 -14.15
CA MET A 11 -33.67 -10.88 -14.88
C MET A 11 -33.05 -12.26 -15.05
N LEU A 12 -32.83 -12.59 -16.33
CA LEU A 12 -32.19 -13.78 -16.86
C LEU A 12 -30.79 -13.93 -16.23
N LEU A 13 -30.54 -15.03 -15.52
CA LEU A 13 -29.22 -15.39 -15.02
C LEU A 13 -28.35 -15.81 -16.21
N LEU A 14 -27.68 -14.84 -16.83
CA LEU A 14 -26.53 -15.10 -17.68
C LEU A 14 -25.40 -15.52 -16.72
N MET A 15 -25.18 -16.82 -16.58
CA MET A 15 -23.94 -17.34 -15.99
C MET A 15 -22.77 -16.91 -16.88
N MET A 16 -22.28 -15.68 -16.70
CA MET A 16 -20.88 -15.40 -16.94
C MET A 16 -20.13 -16.26 -15.92
N VAL A 17 -19.38 -17.23 -16.42
CA VAL A 17 -18.26 -17.80 -15.68
C VAL A 17 -17.29 -16.62 -15.49
N VAL A 18 -17.49 -15.88 -14.40
CA VAL A 18 -16.44 -15.04 -13.85
C VAL A 18 -15.45 -16.04 -13.28
N GLY A 19 -14.52 -16.49 -14.13
CA GLY A 19 -13.30 -17.11 -13.64
C GLY A 19 -12.70 -16.10 -12.68
N SER A 20 -12.55 -16.48 -11.42
CA SER A 20 -11.87 -15.70 -10.41
C SER A 20 -10.56 -15.21 -11.01
N ALA A 21 -10.44 -13.91 -11.30
CA ALA A 21 -9.18 -13.32 -11.66
C ALA A 21 -8.38 -13.23 -10.36
N TRP A 22 -7.60 -14.27 -10.08
CA TRP A 22 -6.50 -14.14 -9.12
C TRP A 22 -5.59 -13.06 -9.70
N GLY A 23 -5.35 -11.98 -8.95
CA GLY A 23 -4.60 -10.83 -9.44
C GLY A 23 -3.19 -11.23 -9.89
N GLN A 24 -2.92 -11.14 -11.18
CA GLN A 24 -1.55 -11.21 -11.71
C GLN A 24 -0.87 -9.85 -11.61
N THR A 25 0.47 -9.82 -11.60
CA THR A 25 1.21 -8.57 -11.76
C THR A 25 0.90 -7.97 -13.13
N THR A 26 0.47 -6.70 -13.16
CA THR A 26 0.35 -5.93 -14.41
C THR A 26 1.69 -5.29 -14.71
N LEU A 27 2.29 -5.63 -15.84
CA LEU A 27 3.61 -5.16 -16.25
C LEU A 27 3.47 -3.97 -17.21
N ALA A 28 4.23 -2.92 -16.93
CA ALA A 28 4.38 -1.71 -17.74
C ALA A 28 5.60 -1.81 -18.66
N PRO A 29 5.68 -0.98 -19.73
CA PRO A 29 6.89 -0.84 -20.54
C PRO A 29 8.16 -0.65 -19.68
N GLY A 30 9.17 -1.48 -19.95
CA GLY A 30 10.44 -1.46 -19.22
C GLY A 30 10.47 -2.19 -17.88
N ASP A 31 9.42 -2.93 -17.52
CA ASP A 31 9.43 -3.84 -16.35
C ASP A 31 10.25 -5.11 -16.58
N LEU A 32 10.63 -5.41 -17.83
CA LEU A 32 11.45 -6.56 -18.19
C LEU A 32 12.66 -6.09 -19.00
N ILE A 33 13.75 -6.86 -18.94
CA ILE A 33 14.89 -6.78 -19.85
C ILE A 33 15.16 -8.17 -20.46
N LEU A 34 15.63 -8.24 -21.70
CA LEU A 34 16.10 -9.48 -22.32
C LEU A 34 17.63 -9.44 -22.33
N VAL A 35 18.26 -10.53 -21.87
CA VAL A 35 19.69 -10.56 -21.55
C VAL A 35 20.46 -11.61 -22.36
N THR A 36 19.75 -12.55 -23.00
CA THR A 36 20.32 -13.50 -23.96
C THR A 36 19.31 -13.72 -25.08
N VAL A 37 19.78 -13.77 -26.33
CA VAL A 37 19.00 -14.28 -27.47
C VAL A 37 19.92 -15.08 -28.38
N ASN A 38 19.46 -16.24 -28.83
CA ASN A 38 20.17 -17.10 -29.77
C ASN A 38 19.21 -17.55 -30.87
N SER A 39 19.61 -17.39 -32.13
CA SER A 39 18.93 -17.97 -33.30
C SER A 39 19.62 -19.24 -33.81
N ASP A 40 20.90 -19.44 -33.50
CA ASP A 40 21.54 -20.72 -33.76
C ASP A 40 21.02 -21.77 -32.79
N SER A 41 20.95 -23.04 -33.23
CA SER A 41 20.37 -24.11 -32.43
C SER A 41 21.17 -24.36 -31.12
N PRO A 42 20.49 -24.41 -29.95
CA PRO A 42 19.05 -24.24 -29.77
C PRO A 42 18.62 -22.75 -29.75
N ASP A 43 17.55 -22.42 -30.47
CA ASP A 43 16.88 -21.13 -30.39
C ASP A 43 16.40 -20.88 -28.97
N ASN A 44 16.93 -19.85 -28.31
CA ASN A 44 16.64 -19.62 -26.89
C ASN A 44 16.75 -18.14 -26.54
N PHE A 45 16.16 -17.76 -25.42
CA PHE A 45 16.33 -16.42 -24.86
C PHE A 45 16.16 -16.42 -23.34
N ASP A 46 16.73 -15.39 -22.71
CA ASP A 46 16.64 -15.15 -21.28
C ASP A 46 16.10 -13.74 -21.03
N PHE A 47 15.22 -13.60 -20.04
CA PHE A 47 14.72 -12.31 -19.59
C PHE A 47 14.83 -12.16 -18.07
N VAL A 48 14.79 -10.92 -17.59
CA VAL A 48 14.89 -10.57 -16.18
C VAL A 48 13.80 -9.55 -15.85
N PRO A 49 12.96 -9.78 -14.83
CA PRO A 49 12.03 -8.77 -14.36
C PRO A 49 12.74 -7.73 -13.50
N LEU A 50 12.40 -6.46 -13.68
CA LEU A 50 12.90 -5.32 -12.89
C LEU A 50 11.90 -4.89 -11.80
N VAL A 51 10.85 -5.68 -11.61
CA VAL A 51 9.84 -5.60 -10.55
C VAL A 51 9.50 -7.03 -10.10
N ASP A 52 8.96 -7.20 -8.89
CA ASP A 52 8.51 -8.51 -8.42
C ASP A 52 7.30 -8.99 -9.24
N ILE A 53 7.29 -10.28 -9.57
CA ILE A 53 6.22 -10.94 -10.31
C ILE A 53 5.46 -11.87 -9.35
N ALA A 54 4.14 -11.70 -9.27
CA ALA A 54 3.27 -12.60 -8.53
C ALA A 54 3.08 -13.94 -9.27
N SER A 55 2.87 -15.02 -8.52
CA SER A 55 2.44 -16.32 -9.09
C SER A 55 1.19 -16.14 -9.95
N GLY A 56 1.12 -16.87 -11.06
CA GLY A 56 0.05 -16.79 -12.05
C GLY A 56 0.20 -15.67 -13.08
N THR A 57 1.25 -14.85 -13.00
CA THR A 57 1.51 -13.81 -14.01
C THR A 57 1.87 -14.43 -15.36
N VAL A 58 1.12 -14.03 -16.39
CA VAL A 58 1.30 -14.51 -17.77
C VAL A 58 2.07 -13.47 -18.57
N ILE A 59 3.09 -13.91 -19.32
CA ILE A 59 3.90 -13.06 -20.22
C ILE A 59 3.99 -13.77 -21.57
N SER A 60 3.68 -13.05 -22.66
CA SER A 60 3.75 -13.57 -24.02
C SER A 60 4.93 -12.98 -24.77
N PHE A 61 5.61 -13.81 -25.55
CA PHE A 61 6.74 -13.49 -26.42
C PHE A 61 6.36 -13.89 -27.84
N THR A 62 6.61 -13.03 -28.82
CA THR A 62 6.25 -13.32 -30.21
C THR A 62 7.32 -12.85 -31.18
N ASP A 63 7.61 -13.71 -32.15
CA ASP A 63 8.35 -13.47 -33.40
C ASP A 63 7.43 -12.83 -34.48
N LYS A 64 6.11 -12.81 -34.26
CA LYS A 64 5.16 -12.16 -35.18
C LYS A 64 5.37 -10.66 -35.24
N PRO A 65 5.36 -10.05 -36.43
CA PRO A 65 5.48 -8.62 -36.55
C PRO A 65 4.21 -7.91 -36.08
N TRP A 66 4.41 -6.74 -35.47
CA TRP A 66 3.35 -5.76 -35.24
C TRP A 66 3.07 -4.97 -36.52
N THR A 67 1.80 -4.93 -36.92
CA THR A 67 1.35 -4.25 -38.16
C THR A 67 1.05 -2.76 -37.97
N GLY A 68 1.20 -2.24 -36.75
CA GLY A 68 0.75 -0.90 -36.38
C GLY A 68 -0.58 -0.91 -35.63
N THR A 69 -1.39 -1.96 -35.83
CA THR A 69 -2.72 -2.10 -35.21
C THR A 69 -2.97 -3.47 -34.58
N GLU A 70 -2.30 -4.52 -35.04
CA GLU A 70 -2.45 -5.88 -34.52
C GLU A 70 -1.15 -6.69 -34.65
N ILE A 71 -1.02 -7.74 -33.84
CA ILE A 71 0.03 -8.76 -34.04
C ILE A 71 -0.39 -9.60 -35.26
N SER A 72 0.51 -9.74 -36.24
CA SER A 72 0.19 -10.38 -37.52
C SER A 72 -0.36 -11.81 -37.36
N THR A 73 -1.47 -12.06 -38.04
CA THR A 73 -2.10 -13.39 -38.09
C THR A 73 -1.64 -14.22 -39.30
N SER A 74 -0.96 -13.61 -40.27
CA SER A 74 -0.62 -14.22 -41.56
C SER A 74 0.88 -14.51 -41.76
N SER A 75 1.75 -14.24 -40.78
CA SER A 75 3.20 -14.43 -40.96
C SER A 75 3.68 -15.88 -40.89
N GLY A 76 2.88 -16.80 -40.32
CA GLY A 76 3.30 -18.19 -40.10
C GLY A 76 4.15 -18.41 -38.85
N GLU A 77 4.57 -17.34 -38.19
CA GLU A 77 5.29 -17.29 -36.90
C GLU A 77 4.35 -17.56 -35.71
N GLY A 78 4.86 -17.45 -34.48
CA GLY A 78 4.15 -17.90 -33.29
C GLY A 78 4.26 -17.02 -32.05
N ILE A 79 3.76 -17.60 -30.96
CA ILE A 79 3.75 -17.00 -29.63
C ILE A 79 4.22 -18.06 -28.64
N LYS A 80 5.10 -17.67 -27.72
CA LYS A 80 5.43 -18.42 -26.50
C LYS A 80 4.90 -17.71 -25.29
N ILE A 81 4.34 -18.49 -24.37
CA ILE A 81 3.72 -17.99 -23.15
C ILE A 81 4.51 -18.53 -21.96
N TYR A 82 4.96 -17.64 -21.10
CA TYR A 82 5.47 -17.95 -19.77
C TYR A 82 4.37 -17.70 -18.75
N THR A 83 4.16 -18.63 -17.81
CA THR A 83 3.28 -18.42 -16.64
C THR A 83 4.07 -18.68 -15.37
N ALA A 84 4.24 -17.64 -14.53
CA ALA A 84 5.00 -17.77 -13.28
C ALA A 84 4.31 -18.78 -12.33
N SER A 85 4.93 -19.93 -12.08
CA SER A 85 4.38 -20.93 -11.15
C SER A 85 4.46 -20.50 -9.69
N SER A 86 5.41 -19.64 -9.33
CA SER A 86 5.56 -19.02 -8.01
C SER A 86 5.82 -17.52 -8.11
N SER A 87 5.84 -16.81 -6.98
CA SER A 87 6.35 -15.44 -6.95
C SER A 87 7.82 -15.41 -7.37
N ILE A 88 8.21 -14.41 -8.15
CA ILE A 88 9.58 -14.23 -8.66
C ILE A 88 10.06 -12.85 -8.23
N ASN A 89 11.21 -12.81 -7.57
CA ASN A 89 11.82 -11.54 -7.18
C ASN A 89 12.42 -10.83 -8.40
N ALA A 90 12.35 -9.50 -8.40
CA ALA A 90 13.07 -8.67 -9.34
C ALA A 90 14.56 -9.07 -9.41
N GLY A 91 15.11 -9.10 -10.63
CA GLY A 91 16.49 -9.46 -10.90
C GLY A 91 16.76 -10.95 -11.15
N THR A 92 15.74 -11.80 -11.05
CA THR A 92 15.86 -13.24 -11.36
C THR A 92 15.94 -13.49 -12.87
N VAL A 93 16.93 -14.23 -13.36
CA VAL A 93 16.99 -14.65 -14.77
C VAL A 93 16.02 -15.81 -15.01
N ILE A 94 15.18 -15.67 -16.03
CA ILE A 94 14.22 -16.67 -16.49
C ILE A 94 14.55 -17.05 -17.93
N SER A 95 14.74 -18.34 -18.17
CA SER A 95 15.18 -18.88 -19.46
C SER A 95 14.06 -19.60 -20.20
N PHE A 96 13.95 -19.32 -21.50
CA PHE A 96 13.33 -20.22 -22.46
C PHE A 96 14.41 -20.99 -23.20
N SER A 97 14.54 -22.30 -22.97
CA SER A 97 15.63 -23.14 -23.48
C SER A 97 15.44 -23.64 -24.93
N GLY A 98 14.43 -23.13 -25.64
CA GLY A 98 14.04 -23.61 -26.97
C GLY A 98 13.07 -24.79 -26.97
N ILE A 99 12.75 -25.35 -25.80
CA ILE A 99 11.75 -26.41 -25.64
C ILE A 99 10.57 -25.93 -24.80
N THR A 100 9.38 -26.43 -25.15
CA THR A 100 8.14 -26.13 -24.40
C THR A 100 7.98 -27.14 -23.27
N GLU A 101 8.40 -26.74 -22.08
CA GLU A 101 8.34 -27.54 -20.85
C GLU A 101 8.15 -26.63 -19.63
N GLY A 102 7.62 -27.18 -18.53
CA GLY A 102 7.44 -26.46 -17.28
C GLY A 102 6.47 -25.29 -17.42
N ASP A 103 6.94 -24.10 -17.07
CA ASP A 103 6.18 -22.84 -17.07
C ASP A 103 5.94 -22.27 -18.48
N TRP A 104 6.44 -22.92 -19.53
CA TRP A 104 6.35 -22.48 -20.92
C TRP A 104 5.27 -23.24 -21.70
N LEU A 105 4.39 -22.50 -22.36
CA LEU A 105 3.28 -23.00 -23.18
C LEU A 105 3.29 -22.40 -24.60
N PRO A 106 2.75 -23.10 -25.61
CA PRO A 106 2.53 -22.51 -26.92
C PRO A 106 1.33 -21.57 -26.90
N GLY A 107 1.45 -20.39 -27.51
CA GLY A 107 0.39 -19.36 -27.61
C GLY A 107 -0.30 -19.26 -28.98
N GLY A 108 0.09 -20.11 -29.94
CA GLY A 108 -0.42 -20.13 -31.31
C GLY A 108 0.69 -19.90 -32.35
N GLY A 109 0.56 -20.53 -33.52
CA GLY A 109 1.61 -20.53 -34.55
C GLY A 109 2.87 -21.31 -34.12
N THR A 110 3.96 -21.12 -34.86
CA THR A 110 5.28 -21.72 -34.55
C THR A 110 6.26 -20.61 -34.23
N PHE A 111 6.63 -20.48 -32.96
CA PHE A 111 7.64 -19.51 -32.52
C PHE A 111 9.02 -20.07 -32.84
N ASN A 112 9.73 -19.44 -33.76
CA ASN A 112 11.08 -19.80 -34.18
C ASN A 112 11.91 -18.52 -34.29
N ILE A 113 13.18 -18.57 -33.89
CA ILE A 113 14.02 -17.39 -33.93
C ILE A 113 14.91 -17.48 -35.17
N ALA A 114 14.63 -16.66 -36.20
CA ALA A 114 15.29 -16.82 -37.49
C ALA A 114 16.74 -16.29 -37.54
N ASN A 115 17.68 -17.07 -38.10
CA ASN A 115 19.09 -16.67 -38.27
C ASN A 115 19.31 -15.45 -39.19
N ASN A 116 18.39 -15.17 -40.12
CA ASN A 116 18.49 -14.02 -41.04
C ASN A 116 17.82 -12.75 -40.49
N GLY A 117 17.46 -12.79 -39.20
CA GLY A 117 16.94 -11.65 -38.47
C GLY A 117 15.48 -11.76 -38.12
N ASP A 118 15.18 -11.20 -36.96
CA ASP A 118 13.91 -11.37 -36.27
C ASP A 118 13.69 -10.22 -35.27
N ASN A 119 12.47 -10.15 -34.77
CA ASN A 119 12.08 -9.30 -33.66
C ASN A 119 11.33 -10.12 -32.60
N ILE A 120 11.72 -9.99 -31.34
CA ILE A 120 10.92 -10.52 -30.23
C ILE A 120 10.17 -9.36 -29.59
N LEU A 121 8.84 -9.39 -29.64
CA LEU A 121 7.97 -8.49 -28.88
C LEU A 121 7.43 -9.20 -27.64
N VAL A 122 7.45 -8.51 -26.50
CA VAL A 122 6.97 -9.03 -25.22
C VAL A 122 5.73 -8.25 -24.80
N PHE A 123 4.67 -8.96 -24.40
CA PHE A 123 3.39 -8.34 -24.05
C PHE A 123 2.57 -9.16 -23.05
N GLN A 124 1.60 -8.46 -22.43
CA GLN A 124 0.50 -9.05 -21.67
C GLN A 124 -0.84 -8.89 -22.42
N GLY A 125 -1.83 -9.71 -22.07
CA GLY A 125 -3.15 -9.69 -22.70
C GLY A 125 -3.25 -10.55 -23.96
N SER A 126 -4.28 -10.29 -24.77
CA SER A 126 -4.54 -11.06 -25.99
C SER A 126 -3.77 -10.46 -27.19
N SER A 127 -3.56 -11.25 -28.25
CA SER A 127 -2.97 -10.75 -29.49
C SER A 127 -3.80 -9.66 -30.20
N ALA A 128 -5.10 -9.58 -29.89
CA ALA A 128 -6.00 -8.54 -30.39
C ALA A 128 -5.90 -7.23 -29.60
N THR A 129 -5.47 -7.29 -28.33
CA THR A 129 -5.35 -6.14 -27.43
C THR A 129 -4.08 -6.26 -26.57
N PRO A 130 -2.88 -6.27 -27.18
CA PRO A 130 -1.63 -6.49 -26.45
C PRO A 130 -1.23 -5.24 -25.65
N SER A 131 -0.80 -5.45 -24.41
CA SER A 131 -0.07 -4.46 -23.62
C SER A 131 1.43 -4.76 -23.74
N PHE A 132 2.12 -4.00 -24.60
CA PHE A 132 3.54 -4.23 -24.87
C PHE A 132 4.44 -3.77 -23.72
N ILE A 133 5.46 -4.58 -23.42
CA ILE A 133 6.38 -4.38 -22.31
C ILE A 133 7.79 -4.06 -22.81
N LEU A 134 8.22 -4.73 -23.88
CA LEU A 134 9.61 -4.73 -24.34
C LEU A 134 9.73 -5.26 -25.77
N GLY A 135 10.78 -4.89 -26.51
CA GLY A 135 11.09 -5.45 -27.82
C GLY A 135 12.60 -5.54 -28.13
N PHE A 136 12.99 -6.59 -28.85
CA PHE A 136 14.37 -6.86 -29.27
C PHE A 136 14.43 -7.15 -30.77
N GLY A 137 15.33 -6.50 -31.50
CA GLY A 137 15.56 -6.76 -32.91
C GLY A 137 17.01 -7.16 -33.17
N PHE A 138 17.25 -8.23 -33.94
CA PHE A 138 18.59 -8.80 -34.18
C PHE A 138 18.64 -9.57 -35.50
N GLY A 139 19.83 -10.04 -35.91
CA GLY A 139 20.08 -10.82 -37.12
C GLY A 139 19.82 -10.09 -38.45
N SER A 140 19.30 -8.86 -38.42
CA SER A 140 18.97 -8.04 -39.58
C SER A 140 19.52 -6.62 -39.42
N SER A 141 19.76 -5.94 -40.55
CA SER A 141 20.09 -4.50 -40.55
C SER A 141 18.86 -3.61 -40.32
N THR A 142 17.65 -4.16 -40.45
CA THR A 142 16.39 -3.42 -40.35
C THR A 142 15.31 -4.27 -39.64
N PRO A 143 15.55 -4.75 -38.40
CA PRO A 143 14.55 -5.51 -37.65
C PRO A 143 13.34 -4.66 -37.27
N TRP A 144 13.49 -3.33 -37.31
CA TRP A 144 12.41 -2.37 -37.11
C TRP A 144 12.26 -1.50 -38.36
N ILE A 145 11.02 -1.36 -38.84
CA ILE A 145 10.67 -0.48 -39.95
C ILE A 145 9.72 0.63 -39.48
N SER A 146 9.62 1.70 -40.26
CA SER A 146 8.65 2.79 -40.05
C SER A 146 7.83 3.09 -41.31
N VAL A 147 8.17 2.45 -42.43
CA VAL A 147 7.47 2.51 -43.71
C VAL A 147 7.56 1.12 -44.36
N GLY A 148 6.47 0.65 -44.97
CA GLY A 148 6.43 -0.60 -45.71
C GLY A 148 5.38 -1.58 -45.18
N THR A 149 5.61 -2.87 -45.40
CA THR A 149 4.77 -3.94 -44.86
C THR A 149 5.63 -4.81 -43.96
N PRO A 150 5.34 -4.90 -42.65
CA PRO A 150 6.05 -5.81 -41.76
C PRO A 150 5.96 -7.26 -42.23
N GLY A 151 7.04 -8.00 -42.04
CA GLY A 151 7.20 -9.37 -42.53
C GLY A 151 7.86 -10.27 -41.50
N THR A 152 8.41 -11.40 -41.95
CA THR A 152 8.97 -12.42 -41.07
C THR A 152 10.36 -12.12 -40.50
N GLU A 153 10.86 -10.90 -40.74
CA GLU A 153 12.23 -10.48 -40.38
C GLU A 153 12.24 -9.04 -39.83
N ASN A 154 11.06 -8.41 -39.73
CA ASN A 154 10.93 -7.03 -39.26
C ASN A 154 9.52 -6.68 -38.81
N SER A 155 9.45 -5.74 -37.87
CA SER A 155 8.21 -5.27 -37.27
C SER A 155 8.15 -3.74 -37.24
N TYR A 156 6.94 -3.18 -37.15
CA TYR A 156 6.81 -1.83 -36.58
C TYR A 156 7.11 -1.87 -35.08
N ILE A 157 7.67 -0.79 -34.53
CA ILE A 157 7.74 -0.61 -33.08
C ILE A 157 6.34 -0.21 -32.58
N PRO A 158 5.74 -0.92 -31.62
CA PRO A 158 4.49 -0.49 -30.99
C PRO A 158 4.63 0.91 -30.37
N SER A 159 3.61 1.76 -30.49
CA SER A 159 3.67 3.17 -30.06
C SER A 159 3.94 3.39 -28.57
N THR A 160 3.75 2.36 -27.74
CA THR A 160 4.05 2.39 -26.31
C THR A 160 5.51 2.08 -26.00
N LEU A 161 6.30 1.64 -26.99
CA LEU A 161 7.70 1.31 -26.86
C LEU A 161 8.56 2.28 -27.71
N SER A 162 9.80 2.51 -27.30
CA SER A 162 10.78 3.23 -28.12
C SER A 162 12.21 2.99 -27.65
N GLU A 163 13.18 3.27 -28.52
CA GLU A 163 14.61 3.28 -28.14
C GLU A 163 14.90 4.38 -27.10
N VAL A 164 14.25 5.55 -27.19
CA VAL A 164 14.43 6.66 -26.24
C VAL A 164 13.95 6.29 -24.83
N ALA A 165 12.91 5.47 -24.73
CA ALA A 165 12.41 4.95 -23.46
C ALA A 165 13.20 3.72 -22.97
N ASN A 166 14.23 3.27 -23.69
CA ASN A 166 15.00 2.06 -23.42
C ASN A 166 14.16 0.77 -23.39
N THR A 167 12.99 0.76 -24.03
CA THR A 167 12.11 -0.42 -24.10
C THR A 167 12.23 -1.17 -25.43
N ILE A 168 13.11 -0.70 -26.31
CA ILE A 168 13.52 -1.36 -27.55
C ILE A 168 15.03 -1.47 -27.55
N VAL A 169 15.53 -2.64 -27.95
CA VAL A 169 16.95 -2.88 -28.19
C VAL A 169 17.12 -3.29 -29.64
N THR A 170 17.98 -2.56 -30.35
CA THR A 170 18.27 -2.81 -31.76
C THR A 170 19.71 -3.28 -31.92
N PHE A 171 19.87 -4.52 -32.34
CA PHE A 171 21.15 -5.11 -32.67
C PHE A 171 21.41 -5.06 -34.19
N GLY A 172 22.62 -5.48 -34.59
CA GLY A 172 23.00 -5.58 -36.00
C GLY A 172 22.70 -6.95 -36.60
N THR A 173 23.42 -7.30 -37.67
CA THR A 173 23.25 -8.53 -38.45
C THR A 173 23.82 -9.80 -37.80
N ILE A 174 24.33 -9.71 -36.57
CA ILE A 174 24.68 -10.88 -35.77
C ILE A 174 23.39 -11.39 -35.12
N ASP A 175 23.32 -12.69 -34.87
CA ASP A 175 22.08 -13.42 -34.60
C ASP A 175 22.08 -14.11 -33.21
N ASN A 176 23.23 -14.16 -32.53
CA ASN A 176 23.32 -14.53 -31.11
C ASN A 176 23.95 -13.42 -30.27
N TYR A 177 23.32 -13.07 -29.14
CA TYR A 177 23.81 -12.06 -28.19
C TYR A 177 23.62 -12.48 -26.73
N GLN A 178 24.55 -12.06 -25.87
CA GLN A 178 24.42 -12.15 -24.42
C GLN A 178 24.93 -10.87 -23.74
N TYR A 179 24.23 -10.44 -22.69
CA TYR A 179 24.60 -9.30 -21.87
C TYR A 179 25.93 -9.53 -21.17
N LYS A 180 26.84 -8.55 -21.25
CA LYS A 180 28.13 -8.61 -20.55
C LYS A 180 27.89 -8.37 -19.06
N ILE A 181 28.22 -9.35 -18.23
CA ILE A 181 28.23 -9.19 -16.77
C ILE A 181 29.10 -8.00 -16.33
N SER A 182 30.17 -7.69 -17.08
CA SER A 182 31.02 -6.52 -16.83
C SER A 182 30.35 -5.16 -17.06
N SER A 183 29.18 -5.12 -17.72
CA SER A 183 28.33 -3.92 -17.84
C SER A 183 27.55 -3.63 -16.54
N GLY A 184 27.67 -4.50 -15.54
CA GLY A 184 27.11 -4.36 -14.21
C GLY A 184 25.76 -5.04 -14.06
N LEU A 185 25.56 -5.66 -12.89
CA LEU A 185 24.35 -6.40 -12.51
C LEU A 185 23.55 -5.70 -11.41
N THR A 186 24.00 -4.52 -10.95
CA THR A 186 23.35 -3.74 -9.89
C THR A 186 22.95 -2.38 -10.41
N GLY A 187 21.77 -1.93 -10.00
CA GLY A 187 21.25 -0.61 -10.32
C GLY A 187 19.74 -0.54 -10.11
N THR A 188 19.21 0.66 -10.20
CA THR A 188 17.77 0.89 -10.25
C THR A 188 17.17 0.26 -11.49
N LYS A 189 15.84 0.06 -11.49
CA LYS A 189 15.10 -0.38 -12.69
C LYS A 189 15.50 0.43 -13.93
N ILE A 190 15.57 1.75 -13.84
CA ILE A 190 15.91 2.62 -14.98
C ILE A 190 17.36 2.40 -15.44
N GLU A 191 18.31 2.28 -14.51
CA GLU A 191 19.72 2.06 -14.85
C GLU A 191 19.93 0.69 -15.50
N LEU A 192 19.32 -0.36 -14.98
CA LEU A 192 19.41 -1.71 -15.55
C LEU A 192 18.69 -1.80 -16.90
N LEU A 193 17.53 -1.17 -17.06
CA LEU A 193 16.83 -1.05 -18.35
C LEU A 193 17.70 -0.34 -19.38
N THR A 194 18.31 0.79 -19.02
CA THR A 194 19.20 1.56 -19.91
C THR A 194 20.42 0.72 -20.31
N LYS A 195 21.03 0.00 -19.36
CA LYS A 195 22.17 -0.88 -19.64
C LYS A 195 21.78 -2.01 -20.59
N ALA A 196 20.63 -2.64 -20.40
CA ALA A 196 20.14 -3.71 -21.25
C ALA A 196 19.61 -3.22 -22.61
N ALA A 197 19.26 -1.94 -22.74
CA ALA A 197 18.91 -1.33 -24.03
C ALA A 197 20.12 -0.88 -24.86
N THR A 198 21.30 -0.86 -24.26
CA THR A 198 22.53 -0.42 -24.91
C THR A 198 23.23 -1.60 -25.60
N ALA A 199 23.14 -1.67 -26.93
CA ALA A 199 23.71 -2.79 -27.71
C ALA A 199 25.21 -3.05 -27.44
N SER A 200 26.01 -2.02 -27.14
CA SER A 200 27.44 -2.19 -26.82
C SER A 200 27.68 -2.95 -25.51
N ASN A 201 26.68 -3.09 -24.65
CA ASN A 201 26.75 -3.86 -23.42
C ASN A 201 26.55 -5.37 -23.64
N PHE A 202 26.34 -5.80 -24.89
CA PHE A 202 26.25 -7.21 -25.27
C PHE A 202 27.52 -7.67 -26.00
N ILE A 203 27.83 -8.96 -25.88
CA ILE A 203 28.70 -9.68 -26.81
C ILE A 203 27.82 -10.38 -27.84
N GLY A 204 28.29 -10.46 -29.09
CA GLY A 204 27.58 -11.16 -30.15
C GLY A 204 28.48 -12.14 -30.90
N ASN A 205 27.90 -13.23 -31.40
CA ASN A 205 28.55 -14.23 -32.24
C ASN A 205 27.58 -14.76 -33.31
N ASN A 206 28.05 -14.98 -34.54
CA ASN A 206 27.20 -15.38 -35.66
C ASN A 206 27.08 -16.92 -35.86
N THR A 207 27.65 -17.71 -34.95
CA THR A 207 27.78 -19.17 -35.12
C THR A 207 27.68 -19.94 -33.81
N THR A 208 28.05 -19.31 -32.70
CA THR A 208 28.15 -19.94 -31.39
C THR A 208 27.09 -19.31 -30.49
N THR A 209 26.19 -20.15 -30.02
CA THR A 209 25.18 -19.77 -29.04
C THR A 209 25.80 -19.48 -27.69
N TYR A 210 25.12 -18.64 -26.91
CA TYR A 210 25.41 -18.43 -25.51
C TYR A 210 24.56 -19.35 -24.63
N PRO A 211 25.11 -19.92 -23.54
CA PRO A 211 24.30 -20.62 -22.56
C PRO A 211 23.38 -19.64 -21.83
N ALA A 212 22.39 -20.16 -21.10
CA ALA A 212 21.58 -19.35 -20.19
C ALA A 212 22.46 -18.51 -19.25
N LEU A 213 22.09 -17.25 -19.05
CA LEU A 213 22.85 -16.33 -18.22
C LEU A 213 22.68 -16.68 -16.72
N ASP A 214 23.60 -17.47 -16.18
CA ASP A 214 23.57 -17.98 -14.80
C ASP A 214 24.10 -16.97 -13.77
N VAL A 215 23.38 -15.85 -13.61
CA VAL A 215 23.58 -14.83 -12.56
C VAL A 215 22.24 -14.27 -12.08
N SER A 216 22.26 -13.46 -11.02
CA SER A 216 21.14 -12.60 -10.66
C SER A 216 21.52 -11.13 -10.79
N PHE A 217 20.52 -10.30 -11.11
CA PHE A 217 20.61 -8.86 -11.01
C PHE A 217 20.18 -8.41 -9.62
N ASN A 218 20.83 -7.39 -9.09
CA ASN A 218 20.44 -6.72 -7.86
C ASN A 218 19.70 -5.42 -8.22
N VAL A 219 18.38 -5.51 -8.31
CA VAL A 219 17.52 -4.34 -8.59
C VAL A 219 17.36 -3.56 -7.29
N ILE A 220 17.93 -2.36 -7.24
CA ILE A 220 17.82 -1.48 -6.07
C ILE A 220 16.74 -0.42 -6.29
N SER A 221 16.19 0.12 -5.21
CA SER A 221 15.32 1.29 -5.30
C SER A 221 16.15 2.54 -5.61
N ALA A 222 15.56 3.54 -6.26
CA ALA A 222 16.25 4.81 -6.46
C ALA A 222 16.44 5.55 -5.14
N ASP A 223 17.63 6.11 -4.94
CA ASP A 223 17.92 6.98 -3.81
C ASP A 223 16.98 8.19 -3.83
N THR A 224 16.24 8.35 -2.73
CA THR A 224 15.24 9.40 -2.56
C THR A 224 15.62 10.22 -1.33
N PRO A 225 16.11 11.46 -1.49
CA PRO A 225 16.42 12.33 -0.36
C PRO A 225 15.21 12.47 0.57
N GLY A 226 15.43 12.27 1.88
CA GLY A 226 14.38 12.35 2.90
C GLY A 226 13.40 11.18 2.96
N LEU A 227 13.58 10.12 2.17
CA LEU A 227 12.84 8.87 2.38
C LEU A 227 13.46 8.09 3.55
N TRP A 228 12.65 7.79 4.56
CA TRP A 228 13.02 6.88 5.64
C TRP A 228 13.02 5.44 5.11
N LYS A 229 14.04 4.64 5.43
CA LYS A 229 14.14 3.25 4.94
C LYS A 229 13.11 2.37 5.65
N SER A 230 12.43 1.52 4.89
CA SER A 230 11.62 0.44 5.47
C SER A 230 12.45 -0.53 6.33
N THR A 231 13.76 -0.57 6.09
CA THR A 231 14.76 -1.38 6.81
C THR A 231 15.62 -0.56 7.79
N ALA A 232 15.16 0.63 8.21
CA ALA A 232 15.87 1.44 9.20
C ALA A 232 16.28 0.61 10.42
N ALA A 233 17.54 0.71 10.82
CA ALA A 233 18.14 -0.15 11.84
C ALA A 233 17.79 0.31 13.27
N SER A 234 17.34 1.54 13.43
CA SER A 234 16.94 2.14 14.69
C SER A 234 15.81 3.14 14.49
N SER A 235 15.20 3.58 15.59
CA SER A 235 14.25 4.69 15.61
C SER A 235 14.91 6.07 15.66
N ASP A 236 16.24 6.20 15.65
CA ASP A 236 16.87 7.50 15.79
C ASP A 236 16.82 8.30 14.47
N TRP A 237 16.08 9.41 14.45
CA TRP A 237 16.00 10.33 13.31
C TRP A 237 17.38 10.80 12.82
N SER A 238 18.33 10.97 13.74
CA SER A 238 19.66 11.51 13.46
C SER A 238 20.67 10.47 12.95
N THR A 239 20.27 9.20 12.86
CA THR A 239 21.12 8.16 12.27
C THR A 239 21.05 8.23 10.74
N GLU A 240 22.14 8.68 10.10
CA GLU A 240 22.25 8.84 8.64
C GLU A 240 21.82 7.58 7.87
N SER A 241 22.25 6.40 8.30
CA SER A 241 21.97 5.14 7.62
C SER A 241 20.50 4.73 7.59
N ASN A 242 19.63 5.35 8.42
CA ASN A 242 18.18 5.16 8.37
C ASN A 242 17.52 5.87 7.18
N TRP A 243 18.19 6.83 6.55
CA TRP A 243 17.70 7.56 5.39
C TRP A 243 18.18 6.94 4.09
N ASN A 244 17.33 6.93 3.06
CA ASN A 244 17.61 6.27 1.78
C ASN A 244 18.89 6.79 1.10
N THR A 245 19.21 8.08 1.28
CA THR A 245 20.42 8.74 0.74
C THR A 245 21.58 8.79 1.74
N GLU A 246 21.44 8.18 2.91
CA GLU A 246 22.42 8.28 4.01
C GLU A 246 22.70 9.73 4.45
N ASN A 247 21.70 10.61 4.30
CA ASN A 247 21.76 12.00 4.74
C ASN A 247 20.55 12.32 5.61
N ILE A 248 20.82 12.93 6.77
CA ILE A 248 19.78 13.45 7.66
C ILE A 248 19.05 14.61 6.94
N PRO A 249 17.70 14.67 6.97
CA PRO A 249 16.94 15.75 6.38
C PRO A 249 17.34 17.13 6.92
N THR A 250 17.26 18.10 6.03
CA THR A 250 17.46 19.53 6.35
C THR A 250 16.20 20.30 5.96
N SER A 251 16.15 21.60 6.29
CA SER A 251 15.08 22.51 5.83
C SER A 251 14.80 22.53 4.31
N GLY A 252 15.70 22.01 3.47
CA GLY A 252 15.48 21.85 2.02
C GLY A 252 14.97 20.47 1.59
N THR A 253 14.84 19.52 2.52
CA THR A 253 14.56 18.11 2.24
C THR A 253 13.09 17.80 2.54
N ASN A 254 12.35 17.26 1.57
CA ASN A 254 11.03 16.69 1.82
C ASN A 254 11.18 15.31 2.44
N VAL A 255 10.49 15.06 3.55
CA VAL A 255 10.54 13.79 4.27
C VAL A 255 9.33 12.93 3.92
N ILE A 256 9.56 11.64 3.72
CA ILE A 256 8.53 10.61 3.58
C ILE A 256 8.84 9.51 4.59
N LEU A 257 7.90 9.24 5.49
CA LEU A 257 7.92 8.09 6.37
C LEU A 257 6.99 7.03 5.78
N PRO A 258 7.52 5.98 5.13
CA PRO A 258 6.69 5.04 4.40
C PRO A 258 6.01 4.05 5.35
N THR A 259 4.91 3.49 4.89
CA THR A 259 4.26 2.38 5.60
C THR A 259 5.20 1.15 5.71
N GLY A 260 4.98 0.32 6.73
CA GLY A 260 5.70 -0.94 6.92
C GLY A 260 7.17 -0.84 7.30
N ALA A 261 7.65 0.31 7.80
CA ALA A 261 9.03 0.41 8.28
C ALA A 261 9.27 -0.44 9.54
N SER A 262 10.44 -1.07 9.61
CA SER A 262 10.84 -1.94 10.74
C SER A 262 10.99 -1.15 12.04
N ASN A 263 11.49 0.08 11.93
CA ASN A 263 11.58 1.04 13.02
C ASN A 263 11.13 2.40 12.48
N TYR A 264 10.21 3.06 13.17
CA TYR A 264 9.81 4.43 12.85
C TYR A 264 10.64 5.46 13.63
N PRO A 265 10.76 6.69 13.13
CA PRO A 265 11.63 7.69 13.75
C PRO A 265 11.05 8.30 15.03
N THR A 266 11.94 8.47 15.99
CA THR A 266 11.84 9.27 17.21
C THR A 266 12.84 10.42 17.11
N ILE A 267 12.37 11.64 17.35
CA ILE A 267 13.17 12.87 17.33
C ILE A 267 13.42 13.32 18.77
N SER A 268 14.65 13.11 19.26
CA SER A 268 15.06 13.44 20.63
C SER A 268 15.85 14.75 20.76
N ALA A 269 16.15 15.40 19.64
CA ALA A 269 16.87 16.67 19.56
C ALA A 269 16.39 17.48 18.34
N ALA A 270 16.74 18.76 18.28
CA ALA A 270 16.30 19.66 17.21
C ALA A 270 16.58 19.09 15.81
N ALA A 271 15.52 18.96 15.00
CA ALA A 271 15.54 18.49 13.62
C ALA A 271 14.80 19.46 12.69
N THR A 272 15.05 19.37 11.39
CA THR A 272 14.37 20.21 10.39
C THR A 272 14.05 19.44 9.13
N CYS A 273 12.92 19.75 8.49
CA CYS A 273 12.58 19.33 7.13
C CYS A 273 11.86 20.44 6.37
N ASN A 274 11.73 20.30 5.05
CA ASN A 274 10.87 21.16 4.23
C ASN A 274 9.41 20.74 4.42
N ASN A 275 8.98 19.66 3.74
CA ASN A 275 7.68 19.02 3.95
C ASN A 275 7.88 17.69 4.68
N ILE A 276 6.82 17.16 5.28
CA ILE A 276 6.79 15.79 5.80
C ILE A 276 5.47 15.10 5.46
N ILE A 277 5.57 13.86 4.95
CA ILE A 277 4.45 12.94 4.75
C ILE A 277 4.69 11.72 5.64
N ILE A 278 3.73 11.42 6.49
CA ILE A 278 3.64 10.19 7.26
C ILE A 278 2.56 9.34 6.57
N GLU A 279 2.97 8.27 5.90
CA GLU A 279 2.03 7.38 5.20
C GLU A 279 1.12 6.62 6.18
N ASP A 280 0.10 5.95 5.63
CA ASP A 280 -0.84 5.17 6.43
C ASP A 280 -0.13 4.11 7.30
N ASP A 281 -0.57 4.00 8.55
CA ASP A 281 0.04 3.17 9.60
C ASP A 281 1.53 3.45 9.91
N ALA A 282 2.10 4.54 9.37
CA ALA A 282 3.40 5.05 9.78
C ALA A 282 3.33 5.87 11.06
N SER A 283 4.48 6.06 11.71
CA SER A 283 4.56 6.71 13.01
C SER A 283 5.71 7.71 13.09
N LEU A 284 5.51 8.76 13.89
CA LEU A 284 6.52 9.74 14.25
C LEU A 284 6.34 10.15 15.72
N ILE A 285 7.44 10.17 16.47
CA ILE A 285 7.48 10.66 17.85
C ILE A 285 8.49 11.81 17.94
N GLY A 286 8.21 12.82 18.76
CA GLY A 286 9.13 13.92 19.00
C GLY A 286 8.93 15.12 18.07
N VAL A 287 7.72 15.31 17.52
CA VAL A 287 7.40 16.46 16.65
C VAL A 287 7.69 17.81 17.31
N GLU A 288 7.61 17.92 18.63
CA GLU A 288 7.98 19.12 19.39
C GLU A 288 9.45 19.54 19.19
N ASN A 289 10.29 18.64 18.68
CA ASN A 289 11.69 18.90 18.32
C ASN A 289 11.90 19.13 16.80
N LEU A 290 10.84 19.03 15.98
CA LEU A 290 10.91 19.13 14.52
C LEU A 290 10.40 20.48 14.02
N THR A 291 11.25 21.22 13.32
CA THR A 291 10.81 22.39 12.55
C THR A 291 10.48 21.98 11.11
N ILE A 292 9.22 22.17 10.72
CA ILE A 292 8.71 21.89 9.36
C ILE A 292 8.58 23.23 8.63
N GLY A 293 9.35 23.41 7.55
CA GLY A 293 9.34 24.67 6.77
C GLY A 293 8.12 24.85 5.86
N GLY A 294 7.48 23.74 5.48
CA GLY A 294 6.34 23.66 4.57
C GLY A 294 5.19 22.85 5.18
N THR A 295 4.68 21.89 4.43
CA THR A 295 3.46 21.13 4.77
C THR A 295 3.78 19.89 5.59
N ALA A 296 2.97 19.63 6.62
CA ALA A 296 2.93 18.38 7.35
C ALA A 296 1.63 17.63 7.05
N THR A 297 1.76 16.37 6.65
CA THR A 297 0.63 15.52 6.29
C THR A 297 0.78 14.14 6.94
N MET A 298 -0.28 13.66 7.58
CA MET A 298 -0.41 12.27 8.01
C MET A 298 -1.58 11.61 7.29
N GLN A 299 -1.33 10.45 6.71
CA GLN A 299 -2.32 9.73 5.92
C GLN A 299 -3.04 8.70 6.79
N ARG A 300 -4.32 8.46 6.45
CA ARG A 300 -5.13 7.41 7.07
C ARG A 300 -6.01 6.75 6.02
N SER A 301 -5.84 5.45 5.81
CA SER A 301 -6.74 4.66 4.99
C SER A 301 -8.06 4.41 5.73
N ILE A 302 -9.18 4.74 5.07
CA ILE A 302 -10.51 4.50 5.60
C ILE A 302 -11.25 3.56 4.65
N PRO A 303 -11.37 2.27 4.99
CA PRO A 303 -12.18 1.30 4.25
C PRO A 303 -13.65 1.72 4.12
N ALA A 304 -14.22 1.51 2.94
CA ALA A 304 -15.65 1.70 2.71
C ALA A 304 -16.53 0.75 3.53
N TYR A 305 -17.78 1.17 3.77
CA TYR A 305 -18.83 0.24 4.14
C TYR A 305 -19.20 -0.67 2.96
N THR A 306 -19.68 -1.88 3.27
CA THR A 306 -20.24 -2.80 2.25
C THR A 306 -21.74 -3.00 2.41
N THR A 307 -22.26 -2.70 3.60
CA THR A 307 -23.64 -2.80 4.03
C THR A 307 -23.98 -1.61 4.94
N SER A 308 -25.23 -1.47 5.35
CA SER A 308 -25.60 -0.46 6.35
C SER A 308 -25.16 -0.80 7.79
N ALA A 309 -24.58 -1.99 8.01
CA ALA A 309 -24.22 -2.49 9.34
C ALA A 309 -22.70 -2.47 9.60
N ASP A 310 -21.88 -2.10 8.63
CA ASP A 310 -20.41 -2.09 8.73
C ASP A 310 -19.79 -0.76 8.25
N GLY A 311 -18.45 -0.71 8.17
CA GLY A 311 -17.72 0.45 7.67
C GLY A 311 -17.61 1.64 8.62
N TRP A 312 -18.04 1.50 9.87
CA TRP A 312 -17.88 2.50 10.92
C TRP A 312 -16.44 2.54 11.45
N HIS A 313 -15.91 3.75 11.65
CA HIS A 313 -14.57 3.98 12.21
C HIS A 313 -14.60 5.16 13.20
N LEU A 314 -13.95 5.02 14.34
CA LEU A 314 -13.74 6.14 15.26
C LEU A 314 -12.47 6.89 14.86
N LEU A 315 -12.60 8.12 14.40
CA LEU A 315 -11.53 8.94 13.84
C LEU A 315 -11.06 10.02 14.82
N SER A 316 -9.78 10.38 14.77
CA SER A 316 -9.20 11.52 15.49
C SER A 316 -8.16 12.24 14.62
N SER A 317 -7.94 13.53 14.88
CA SER A 317 -6.96 14.34 14.16
C SER A 317 -5.60 14.39 14.83
N PRO A 318 -4.48 14.17 14.09
CA PRO A 318 -3.13 14.40 14.57
C PRO A 318 -2.67 15.86 14.34
N VAL A 319 -3.52 16.73 13.78
CA VAL A 319 -3.17 18.11 13.45
C VAL A 319 -4.09 19.09 14.19
N GLY A 320 -3.72 20.37 14.21
CA GLY A 320 -4.56 21.44 14.73
C GLY A 320 -5.92 21.52 14.02
N THR A 321 -6.85 22.25 14.65
CA THR A 321 -8.25 22.34 14.21
C THR A 321 -8.41 22.83 12.76
N PHE A 322 -9.28 22.16 12.00
CA PHE A 322 -9.68 22.57 10.64
C PHE A 322 -11.16 22.29 10.37
N SER A 323 -11.73 23.00 9.39
CA SER A 323 -13.12 22.84 8.97
C SER A 323 -13.35 21.51 8.25
N ILE A 324 -14.47 20.84 8.54
CA ILE A 324 -14.86 19.61 7.83
C ILE A 324 -15.20 19.92 6.37
N ASP A 325 -16.03 20.96 6.14
CA ASP A 325 -16.40 21.43 4.81
C ASP A 325 -15.17 21.72 3.95
N GLY A 326 -15.10 21.10 2.77
CA GLY A 326 -14.01 21.26 1.81
C GLY A 326 -12.70 20.54 2.18
N SER A 327 -12.66 19.81 3.30
CA SER A 327 -11.52 18.95 3.65
C SER A 327 -11.62 17.57 3.00
N PRO A 328 -10.57 16.73 3.05
CA PRO A 328 -10.67 15.32 2.67
C PRO A 328 -11.71 14.52 3.46
N PHE A 329 -12.19 15.04 4.59
CA PHE A 329 -13.16 14.40 5.49
C PHE A 329 -14.60 14.91 5.32
N ASP A 330 -14.83 15.84 4.39
CA ASP A 330 -16.18 16.31 4.03
C ASP A 330 -17.02 15.14 3.49
N PRO A 331 -18.11 14.74 4.18
CA PRO A 331 -18.91 13.58 3.76
C PRO A 331 -19.77 13.91 2.54
N ALA A 332 -19.67 13.08 1.49
CA ALA A 332 -20.59 13.14 0.37
C ALA A 332 -22.03 12.75 0.78
N ALA A 333 -22.95 12.73 -0.19
CA ALA A 333 -24.37 12.50 0.06
C ALA A 333 -24.65 11.20 0.84
N ASN A 334 -23.91 10.13 0.58
CA ASN A 334 -24.06 8.82 1.22
C ASN A 334 -23.03 8.54 2.32
N ASP A 335 -22.09 9.45 2.56
CA ASP A 335 -21.11 9.31 3.64
C ASP A 335 -21.66 9.85 4.95
N ASP A 336 -21.01 9.49 6.04
CA ASP A 336 -21.43 9.83 7.39
C ASP A 336 -20.26 10.41 8.19
N PHE A 337 -20.54 11.51 8.89
CA PHE A 337 -19.61 12.14 9.83
C PHE A 337 -20.38 12.64 11.05
N TYR A 338 -20.02 12.11 12.22
CA TYR A 338 -20.71 12.41 13.47
C TYR A 338 -19.77 12.81 14.60
N GLY A 339 -20.21 13.74 15.43
CA GLY A 339 -19.70 13.97 16.78
C GLY A 339 -20.53 13.24 17.82
N TRP A 340 -19.99 13.00 19.01
CA TRP A 340 -20.73 12.41 20.13
C TRP A 340 -21.16 13.47 21.13
N SER A 341 -22.43 13.45 21.55
CA SER A 341 -22.92 14.29 22.65
C SER A 341 -23.35 13.43 23.84
N GLU A 342 -22.65 13.59 24.96
CA GLU A 342 -22.97 12.92 26.24
C GLU A 342 -24.29 13.44 26.81
N ASP A 343 -24.48 14.77 26.82
CA ASP A 343 -25.66 15.43 27.42
C ASP A 343 -26.98 14.96 26.80
N SER A 344 -27.04 14.83 25.47
CA SER A 344 -28.24 14.39 24.77
C SER A 344 -28.27 12.90 24.45
N TYR A 345 -27.17 12.19 24.68
CA TYR A 345 -26.98 10.78 24.29
C TYR A 345 -27.25 10.56 22.79
N THR A 346 -26.62 11.38 21.95
CA THR A 346 -26.85 11.35 20.49
C THR A 346 -25.57 11.54 19.69
N TRP A 347 -25.52 10.87 18.54
CA TRP A 347 -24.60 11.19 17.46
C TRP A 347 -25.07 12.46 16.72
N MET A 348 -24.26 13.51 16.76
CA MET A 348 -24.51 14.81 16.13
C MET A 348 -24.03 14.77 14.68
N ASN A 349 -24.93 15.00 13.72
CA ASN A 349 -24.63 14.85 12.30
C ASN A 349 -24.01 16.14 11.73
N HIS A 350 -22.79 16.05 11.20
CA HIS A 350 -22.12 17.19 10.55
C HIS A 350 -23.00 17.86 9.47
N LYS A 351 -23.82 17.10 8.73
CA LYS A 351 -24.73 17.61 7.69
C LYS A 351 -25.81 18.56 8.21
N VAL A 352 -26.05 18.59 9.54
CA VAL A 352 -26.92 19.58 10.18
C VAL A 352 -26.14 20.74 10.83
N GLY A 353 -24.82 20.79 10.62
CA GLY A 353 -23.92 21.86 11.05
C GLY A 353 -23.10 21.57 12.31
N ASP A 354 -23.20 20.37 12.90
CA ASP A 354 -22.52 20.02 14.15
C ASP A 354 -22.08 18.54 14.16
N PRO A 355 -20.77 18.24 14.22
CA PRO A 355 -19.65 19.17 14.35
C PRO A 355 -19.38 19.94 13.04
N SER A 356 -18.78 21.13 13.11
CA SER A 356 -18.34 21.90 11.91
C SER A 356 -16.82 21.82 11.68
N GLN A 357 -16.07 21.35 12.67
CA GLN A 357 -14.62 21.26 12.65
C GLN A 357 -14.14 19.94 13.26
N ILE A 358 -12.98 19.49 12.81
CA ILE A 358 -12.21 18.43 13.47
C ILE A 358 -11.19 19.12 14.38
N ALA A 359 -11.05 18.67 15.63
CA ALA A 359 -10.09 19.19 16.58
C ALA A 359 -9.23 18.05 17.19
N PRO A 360 -7.97 18.32 17.54
CA PRO A 360 -7.14 17.35 18.26
C PRO A 360 -7.76 17.04 19.63
N GLY A 361 -7.66 15.78 20.05
CA GLY A 361 -8.19 15.30 21.34
C GLY A 361 -9.67 14.92 21.31
N VAL A 362 -10.39 15.23 20.23
CA VAL A 362 -11.80 14.89 20.03
C VAL A 362 -11.90 13.70 19.08
N GLY A 363 -12.76 12.73 19.41
CA GLY A 363 -13.06 11.64 18.51
C GLY A 363 -14.35 11.86 17.74
N TYR A 364 -14.44 11.24 16.57
CA TYR A 364 -15.56 11.34 15.63
C TYR A 364 -15.92 9.95 15.12
N LEU A 365 -17.16 9.77 14.66
CA LEU A 365 -17.59 8.54 13.99
C LEU A 365 -17.79 8.81 12.51
N VAL A 366 -17.13 8.04 11.66
CA VAL A 366 -17.20 8.21 10.21
C VAL A 366 -17.51 6.90 9.48
N SER A 367 -18.14 7.02 8.32
CA SER A 367 -18.34 5.92 7.36
C SER A 367 -18.38 6.50 5.95
N TYR A 368 -17.76 5.84 4.98
CA TYR A 368 -17.65 6.32 3.60
C TYR A 368 -18.01 5.24 2.58
N GLU A 369 -18.59 5.64 1.44
CA GLU A 369 -19.01 4.71 0.38
C GLU A 369 -17.84 4.19 -0.46
N THR A 370 -16.70 4.89 -0.45
CA THR A 370 -15.47 4.51 -1.15
C THR A 370 -14.29 4.40 -0.21
N THR A 371 -13.52 3.33 -0.35
CA THR A 371 -12.23 3.18 0.33
C THR A 371 -11.30 4.26 -0.20
N ALA A 372 -10.74 5.07 0.70
CA ALA A 372 -9.82 6.13 0.35
C ALA A 372 -8.78 6.34 1.45
N THR A 373 -7.57 6.70 1.04
CA THR A 373 -6.56 7.29 1.92
C THR A 373 -6.84 8.78 2.06
N LYS A 374 -7.07 9.22 3.29
CA LYS A 374 -7.37 10.62 3.62
C LYS A 374 -6.16 11.28 4.26
N ASP A 375 -5.96 12.55 3.94
CA ASP A 375 -4.82 13.33 4.42
C ASP A 375 -5.24 14.28 5.55
N PHE A 376 -4.67 14.10 6.74
CA PHE A 376 -4.64 15.13 7.77
C PHE A 376 -3.49 16.09 7.46
N THR A 377 -3.81 17.28 6.95
CA THR A 377 -2.81 18.30 6.62
C THR A 377 -2.97 19.52 7.49
N GLY A 378 -1.88 19.92 8.16
CA GLY A 378 -1.88 21.05 9.08
C GLY A 378 -0.68 20.99 10.02
N ASN A 379 -0.68 21.83 11.04
CA ASN A 379 0.34 21.75 12.09
C ASN A 379 0.10 20.50 12.91
N PHE A 380 1.07 19.60 13.00
CA PHE A 380 1.01 18.46 13.90
C PHE A 380 0.85 18.92 15.34
N ASN A 381 0.00 18.23 16.11
CA ASN A 381 -0.13 18.49 17.53
C ASN A 381 1.12 18.00 18.27
N ASP A 382 1.78 18.91 18.98
CA ASP A 382 3.06 18.74 19.65
C ASP A 382 2.99 19.09 21.14
N THR A 383 1.79 19.15 21.71
CA THR A 383 1.52 19.44 23.12
C THR A 383 0.50 18.47 23.71
N ASP A 384 0.51 18.33 25.03
CA ASP A 384 -0.53 17.63 25.78
C ASP A 384 -1.92 18.23 25.51
N ILE A 385 -2.96 17.38 25.58
CA ILE A 385 -4.36 17.83 25.55
C ILE A 385 -4.99 17.56 26.91
N THR A 386 -5.28 18.62 27.67
CA THR A 386 -6.01 18.52 28.94
C THR A 386 -7.49 18.80 28.76
N LEU A 387 -8.31 17.87 29.23
CA LEU A 387 -9.77 17.91 29.24
C LEU A 387 -10.23 18.02 30.70
N SER A 388 -11.24 18.86 30.95
CA SER A 388 -11.80 19.03 32.29
C SER A 388 -13.27 19.39 32.21
N ASN A 389 -14.00 19.14 33.30
CA ASN A 389 -15.44 19.39 33.39
C ASN A 389 -16.23 18.68 32.28
N LEU A 390 -15.83 17.44 31.96
CA LEU A 390 -16.62 16.58 31.07
C LEU A 390 -17.99 16.37 31.69
N SER A 391 -19.04 16.47 30.87
CA SER A 391 -20.41 16.36 31.37
C SER A 391 -20.71 14.96 31.90
N LEU A 392 -21.63 14.90 32.88
CA LEU A 392 -22.12 13.66 33.48
C LEU A 392 -23.64 13.78 33.62
N THR A 393 -24.35 13.22 32.65
CA THR A 393 -25.80 13.36 32.54
C THR A 393 -26.50 12.03 32.78
N ALA A 394 -26.99 11.87 34.02
CA ALA A 394 -27.61 10.64 34.49
C ALA A 394 -28.86 10.26 33.66
N GLY A 395 -28.88 9.02 33.14
CA GLY A 395 -29.95 8.52 32.28
C GLY A 395 -29.80 8.90 30.80
N GLN A 396 -28.78 9.67 30.44
CA GLN A 396 -28.37 9.98 29.05
C GLN A 396 -27.01 9.33 28.77
N GLY A 397 -25.98 10.13 28.46
CA GLY A 397 -24.63 9.63 28.19
C GLY A 397 -23.93 9.02 29.38
N ASN A 398 -24.40 9.27 30.61
CA ASN A 398 -23.82 8.73 31.85
C ASN A 398 -22.29 8.88 31.92
N GLY A 399 -21.79 10.02 31.46
CA GLY A 399 -20.38 10.40 31.50
C GLY A 399 -19.53 9.84 30.37
N TRP A 400 -20.08 9.12 29.39
CA TRP A 400 -19.29 8.62 28.27
C TRP A 400 -18.98 9.72 27.26
N HIS A 401 -17.68 9.98 27.04
CA HIS A 401 -17.16 10.96 26.10
C HIS A 401 -16.31 10.29 25.04
N LEU A 402 -16.43 10.74 23.79
CA LEU A 402 -15.60 10.28 22.67
C LEU A 402 -14.42 11.23 22.51
N LEU A 403 -13.25 10.77 22.92
CA LEU A 403 -11.97 11.45 22.78
C LEU A 403 -11.20 10.87 21.58
N GLY A 404 -10.07 11.50 21.26
CA GLY A 404 -9.27 11.10 20.11
C GLY A 404 -7.78 11.17 20.39
N ASN A 405 -7.01 10.21 19.84
CA ASN A 405 -5.55 10.30 19.85
C ASN A 405 -5.10 11.48 18.98
N PRO A 406 -4.48 12.52 19.56
CA PRO A 406 -4.12 13.74 18.86
C PRO A 406 -2.73 13.66 18.20
N PHE A 407 -2.04 12.53 18.23
CA PHE A 407 -0.62 12.45 17.86
C PHE A 407 -0.36 11.62 16.60
N GLN A 408 0.85 11.76 16.06
CA GLN A 408 1.34 11.08 14.87
C GLN A 408 1.89 9.67 15.18
N SER A 409 1.45 9.10 16.30
CA SER A 409 1.83 7.79 16.81
C SER A 409 0.68 7.20 17.62
N ALA A 410 0.79 5.93 17.99
CA ALA A 410 -0.11 5.38 19.00
C ALA A 410 0.15 6.03 20.37
N LEU A 411 -0.81 5.88 21.26
CA LEU A 411 -0.72 6.16 22.69
C LEU A 411 -0.71 4.86 23.48
N HIS A 412 0.06 4.80 24.56
CA HIS A 412 -0.03 3.77 25.60
C HIS A 412 -1.01 4.24 26.67
N TRP A 413 -2.12 3.54 26.82
CA TRP A 413 -3.09 3.77 27.89
C TRP A 413 -2.56 3.16 29.18
N THR A 414 -2.03 3.99 30.07
CA THR A 414 -1.55 3.56 31.39
C THR A 414 -2.51 3.95 32.51
N ASN A 415 -3.43 4.90 32.25
CA ASN A 415 -4.29 5.53 33.26
C ASN A 415 -3.49 6.02 34.50
N ASN A 416 -2.21 6.32 34.31
CA ASN A 416 -1.28 6.62 35.39
C ASN A 416 -1.45 8.07 35.84
N ILE A 417 -1.49 8.28 37.15
CA ILE A 417 -1.58 9.62 37.74
C ILE A 417 -0.44 10.53 37.31
N SER A 418 0.77 10.03 37.04
CA SER A 418 1.91 10.89 36.67
C SER A 418 1.96 11.32 35.21
N THR A 419 1.12 10.76 34.35
CA THR A 419 1.12 11.05 32.89
C THR A 419 -0.27 11.45 32.42
N TRP A 420 -1.27 10.59 32.58
CA TRP A 420 -2.65 10.84 32.19
C TRP A 420 -3.40 11.75 33.19
N GLU A 421 -2.91 11.86 34.44
CA GLU A 421 -3.47 12.71 35.51
C GLU A 421 -5.02 12.59 35.65
N PRO A 422 -5.61 11.37 35.67
CA PRO A 422 -7.05 11.20 35.71
C PRO A 422 -7.63 11.65 37.05
N THR A 423 -8.69 12.45 37.01
CA THR A 423 -9.54 12.78 38.16
C THR A 423 -10.97 12.38 37.83
N ALA A 424 -11.53 11.43 38.59
CA ALA A 424 -12.89 10.89 38.38
C ALA A 424 -13.14 10.45 36.93
N ILE A 425 -12.19 9.71 36.36
CA ILE A 425 -12.30 9.05 35.06
C ILE A 425 -12.30 7.53 35.27
N GLY A 426 -13.11 6.82 34.50
CA GLY A 426 -13.15 5.37 34.47
C GLY A 426 -11.79 4.76 34.10
N ILE A 427 -11.52 3.57 34.62
CA ILE A 427 -10.20 2.93 34.54
C ILE A 427 -9.78 2.49 33.13
N ALA A 428 -10.75 2.28 32.25
CA ALA A 428 -10.54 1.80 30.89
C ALA A 428 -11.01 2.83 29.86
N ALA A 429 -10.24 2.93 28.79
CA ALA A 429 -10.74 3.48 27.52
C ALA A 429 -11.47 2.37 26.74
N LYS A 430 -12.33 2.74 25.80
CA LYS A 430 -13.07 1.79 24.95
C LYS A 430 -12.97 2.15 23.48
N ILE A 431 -12.62 1.20 22.61
CA ILE A 431 -12.53 1.41 21.16
C ILE A 431 -13.59 0.56 20.45
N LEU A 432 -14.20 1.11 19.40
CA LEU A 432 -15.14 0.41 18.54
C LEU A 432 -14.48 -0.78 17.84
N ASN A 433 -15.07 -1.96 17.93
CA ASN A 433 -14.61 -3.17 17.23
C ASN A 433 -15.39 -3.43 15.92
N SER A 434 -14.94 -4.41 15.13
CA SER A 434 -15.46 -4.66 13.77
C SER A 434 -16.93 -5.06 13.69
N GLY A 435 -17.53 -5.56 14.75
CA GLY A 435 -18.95 -5.93 14.75
C GLY A 435 -19.84 -5.01 15.56
N GLY A 436 -19.39 -3.76 15.77
CA GLY A 436 -20.21 -2.70 16.35
C GLY A 436 -20.25 -2.70 17.89
N GLY A 437 -19.49 -3.58 18.53
CA GLY A 437 -19.27 -3.56 19.97
C GLY A 437 -18.06 -2.72 20.37
N TYR A 438 -17.68 -2.77 21.64
CA TYR A 438 -16.51 -2.06 22.17
C TYR A 438 -15.51 -3.03 22.77
N THR A 439 -14.24 -2.69 22.62
CA THR A 439 -13.10 -3.39 23.23
C THR A 439 -12.45 -2.46 24.24
N ASP A 440 -12.22 -3.00 25.43
CA ASP A 440 -11.62 -2.25 26.53
C ASP A 440 -10.10 -2.18 26.35
N ILE A 441 -9.57 -1.00 26.64
CA ILE A 441 -8.16 -0.67 26.67
C ILE A 441 -7.83 -0.37 28.13
N THR A 442 -7.05 -1.26 28.74
CA THR A 442 -6.69 -1.20 30.16
C THR A 442 -5.19 -1.06 30.33
N SER A 443 -4.77 -0.51 31.47
CA SER A 443 -3.35 -0.47 31.84
C SER A 443 -2.79 -1.88 31.91
N ASP A 444 -1.67 -2.14 31.24
CA ASP A 444 -0.99 -3.46 31.19
C ASP A 444 -1.84 -4.60 30.60
N GLY A 445 -2.98 -4.28 29.97
CA GLY A 445 -3.81 -5.24 29.25
C GLY A 445 -3.19 -5.66 27.91
N ILE A 446 -3.73 -6.72 27.30
CA ILE A 446 -3.35 -7.12 25.93
C ILE A 446 -3.62 -5.98 24.93
N ASN A 447 -4.71 -5.26 25.13
CA ASN A 447 -4.99 -4.02 24.43
C ASN A 447 -4.70 -2.85 25.37
N GLN A 448 -3.53 -2.27 25.20
CA GLN A 448 -3.07 -1.11 25.97
C GLN A 448 -2.72 0.06 25.07
N TYR A 449 -2.97 -0.04 23.76
CA TYR A 449 -2.63 1.00 22.80
C TYR A 449 -3.87 1.61 22.16
N ILE A 450 -3.81 2.91 21.91
CA ILE A 450 -4.78 3.65 21.11
C ILE A 450 -4.05 4.08 19.83
N PRO A 451 -4.34 3.52 18.66
CA PRO A 451 -3.61 3.79 17.42
C PRO A 451 -3.64 5.27 17.03
N ALA A 452 -2.72 5.67 16.16
CA ALA A 452 -2.78 7.00 15.57
C ALA A 452 -4.12 7.22 14.84
N ASN A 453 -4.62 8.46 14.85
CA ASN A 453 -5.88 8.86 14.22
C ASN A 453 -7.13 8.10 14.70
N GLN A 454 -7.07 7.42 15.85
CA GLN A 454 -8.17 6.65 16.43
C GLN A 454 -8.94 7.46 17.48
N GLY A 455 -10.27 7.42 17.42
CA GLY A 455 -11.15 7.83 18.51
C GLY A 455 -11.39 6.72 19.53
N PHE A 456 -11.55 7.08 20.80
CA PHE A 456 -11.78 6.18 21.92
C PHE A 456 -12.71 6.81 22.96
N PHE A 457 -13.51 5.99 23.64
CA PHE A 457 -14.41 6.43 24.70
C PHE A 457 -13.74 6.38 26.06
N VAL A 458 -14.03 7.36 26.91
CA VAL A 458 -13.74 7.35 28.35
C VAL A 458 -14.99 7.74 29.13
N GLN A 459 -15.06 7.37 30.40
CA GLN A 459 -16.20 7.73 31.26
C GLN A 459 -15.79 8.72 32.34
N ALA A 460 -16.45 9.87 32.42
CA ALA A 460 -16.44 10.71 33.61
C ALA A 460 -17.35 10.09 34.69
N THR A 461 -16.85 9.89 35.89
CA THR A 461 -17.57 9.23 37.00
C THR A 461 -18.08 10.21 38.06
N ASP A 462 -17.63 11.47 38.03
CA ASP A 462 -18.11 12.57 38.85
C ASP A 462 -18.19 13.87 38.03
N ALA A 463 -18.98 14.85 38.50
CA ALA A 463 -19.08 16.17 37.89
C ALA A 463 -17.77 16.97 37.94
N THR A 464 -16.91 16.72 38.93
CA THR A 464 -15.55 17.27 38.98
C THR A 464 -14.57 16.24 38.45
N ASN A 465 -14.21 16.37 37.17
CA ASN A 465 -13.32 15.45 36.49
C ASN A 465 -12.30 16.15 35.59
N SER A 466 -11.21 15.43 35.30
CA SER A 466 -10.19 15.83 34.32
C SER A 466 -9.41 14.64 33.78
N LEU A 467 -8.87 14.79 32.58
CA LEU A 467 -7.96 13.84 31.94
C LEU A 467 -6.96 14.60 31.07
N THR A 468 -5.69 14.21 31.11
CA THR A 468 -4.69 14.66 30.14
C THR A 468 -4.41 13.54 29.15
N ILE A 469 -4.36 13.85 27.86
CA ILE A 469 -3.79 12.99 26.83
C ILE A 469 -2.33 13.45 26.62
N PRO A 470 -1.34 12.72 27.16
CA PRO A 470 0.02 13.23 27.30
C PRO A 470 0.91 12.88 26.10
N LEU A 471 1.86 13.75 25.79
CA LEU A 471 2.96 13.51 24.84
C LEU A 471 3.83 12.32 25.25
N ASP A 472 4.03 12.14 26.55
CA ASP A 472 4.95 11.14 27.11
C ASP A 472 4.47 9.70 26.90
N GLU A 473 3.19 9.50 26.60
CA GLU A 473 2.61 8.18 26.35
C GLU A 473 2.58 7.82 24.85
N ARG A 474 3.19 8.63 23.99
CA ARG A 474 3.38 8.31 22.58
C ARG A 474 4.28 7.09 22.43
N THR A 475 3.88 6.16 21.58
CA THR A 475 4.63 4.92 21.32
C THR A 475 4.54 4.50 19.87
N HIS A 476 5.62 3.88 19.37
CA HIS A 476 5.64 3.31 18.04
C HIS A 476 4.84 2.01 18.04
N ASN A 477 3.64 2.07 17.49
CA ASN A 477 2.80 0.92 17.28
C ASN A 477 1.99 1.15 16.00
N SER A 478 2.29 0.35 14.96
CA SER A 478 1.66 0.42 13.64
C SER A 478 0.40 -0.45 13.53
N THR A 479 -0.27 -0.73 14.65
CA THR A 479 -1.58 -1.37 14.61
C THR A 479 -2.53 -0.46 13.84
N ALA A 480 -3.17 -1.00 12.79
CA ALA A 480 -4.24 -0.33 12.07
C ALA A 480 -5.43 -0.01 12.99
N PHE A 481 -6.53 0.53 12.47
CA PHE A 481 -7.78 0.65 13.24
C PHE A 481 -8.05 -0.65 14.02
N TYR A 482 -8.20 -0.57 15.36
CA TYR A 482 -8.50 -1.76 16.16
C TYR A 482 -9.86 -2.31 15.73
N LYS A 483 -9.82 -3.39 14.95
CA LYS A 483 -10.99 -4.12 14.46
C LYS A 483 -10.95 -5.60 14.79
N SER A 484 -9.88 -6.07 15.44
CA SER A 484 -9.63 -7.49 15.69
C SER A 484 -10.08 -7.90 17.11
N PRO A 485 -10.63 -9.11 17.27
CA PRO A 485 -10.94 -9.68 18.59
C PRO A 485 -9.66 -9.99 19.38
N VAL A 486 -9.78 -9.98 20.71
CA VAL A 486 -8.68 -10.17 21.67
C VAL A 486 -8.11 -11.60 21.59
N GLN A 487 -6.82 -11.76 21.27
CA GLN A 487 -6.14 -13.07 21.36
C GLN A 487 -5.89 -13.47 22.83
N ASN A 488 -5.87 -14.77 23.14
CA ASN A 488 -5.72 -15.33 24.51
C ASN A 488 -6.79 -14.90 25.52
N SER A 489 -7.96 -14.51 25.04
CA SER A 489 -9.14 -14.29 25.87
C SER A 489 -10.20 -15.36 25.58
N LEU A 490 -11.05 -15.64 26.57
CA LEU A 490 -12.32 -16.31 26.34
C LEU A 490 -13.38 -15.23 26.09
N THR A 491 -13.76 -15.04 24.83
CA THR A 491 -14.85 -14.14 24.46
C THR A 491 -16.20 -14.82 24.68
N LEU A 492 -17.07 -14.21 25.50
CA LEU A 492 -18.47 -14.58 25.64
C LEU A 492 -19.30 -13.64 24.77
N LYS A 493 -19.91 -14.20 23.72
CA LYS A 493 -20.76 -13.47 22.77
C LYS A 493 -22.22 -13.84 22.98
N ALA A 494 -23.06 -12.83 23.19
CA ALA A 494 -24.51 -12.94 23.09
C ALA A 494 -24.97 -12.21 21.81
N SER A 495 -25.70 -12.88 20.92
CA SER A 495 -26.14 -12.30 19.64
C SER A 495 -27.58 -12.70 19.31
N ASP A 496 -28.28 -11.84 18.57
CA ASP A 496 -29.61 -12.09 18.01
C ASP A 496 -29.61 -12.31 16.49
N GLY A 497 -28.43 -12.26 15.84
CA GLY A 497 -28.23 -12.44 14.40
C GLY A 497 -27.93 -11.15 13.63
N GLU A 498 -28.37 -9.98 14.11
CA GLU A 498 -28.03 -8.66 13.53
C GLU A 498 -27.06 -7.89 14.43
N PHE A 499 -27.23 -8.00 15.75
CA PHE A 499 -26.39 -7.36 16.74
C PHE A 499 -25.78 -8.38 17.69
N TYR A 500 -24.72 -7.98 18.38
CA TYR A 500 -24.17 -8.77 19.46
C TYR A 500 -23.58 -7.88 20.56
N VAL A 501 -23.49 -8.45 21.76
CA VAL A 501 -22.69 -7.93 22.86
C VAL A 501 -21.63 -8.96 23.18
N GLU A 502 -20.40 -8.49 23.38
CA GLU A 502 -19.27 -9.32 23.77
C GLU A 502 -18.70 -8.83 25.10
N THR A 503 -18.31 -9.79 25.93
CA THR A 503 -17.39 -9.58 27.05
C THR A 503 -16.27 -10.61 26.92
N TRP A 504 -15.17 -10.41 27.61
CA TRP A 504 -14.02 -11.30 27.54
C TRP A 504 -13.49 -11.59 28.93
N ILE A 505 -12.98 -12.81 29.10
CA ILE A 505 -12.28 -13.24 30.30
C ILE A 505 -10.83 -13.44 29.90
N GLN A 506 -9.90 -12.83 30.63
CA GLN A 506 -8.47 -12.96 30.41
C GLN A 506 -7.77 -13.30 31.73
N MET A 507 -6.75 -14.14 31.65
CA MET A 507 -5.84 -14.39 32.77
C MET A 507 -4.64 -13.46 32.62
N MET A 508 -4.39 -12.60 33.60
CA MET A 508 -3.31 -11.61 33.58
C MET A 508 -2.33 -11.84 34.73
N GLU A 509 -1.04 -11.60 34.48
CA GLU A 509 -0.03 -11.64 35.53
C GLU A 509 -0.20 -10.41 36.43
N GLY A 510 -0.49 -10.64 37.72
CA GLY A 510 -0.76 -9.56 38.69
C GLY A 510 -2.22 -9.40 39.11
N ALA A 511 -3.17 -10.00 38.37
CA ALA A 511 -4.58 -10.00 38.75
C ALA A 511 -4.81 -10.83 40.03
N THR A 512 -5.67 -10.34 40.93
CA THR A 512 -6.01 -11.03 42.18
C THR A 512 -7.26 -11.91 42.06
N ALA A 513 -7.59 -12.66 43.12
CA ALA A 513 -8.81 -13.47 43.17
C ALA A 513 -10.05 -12.66 43.58
N ASP A 514 -9.86 -11.44 44.07
CA ASP A 514 -10.91 -10.48 44.40
C ASP A 514 -11.06 -9.47 43.26
N PHE A 515 -12.13 -8.66 43.28
CA PHE A 515 -12.35 -7.60 42.28
C PHE A 515 -11.15 -6.65 42.26
N ASP A 516 -10.48 -6.59 41.13
CA ASP A 516 -9.33 -5.76 40.90
C ASP A 516 -9.74 -4.52 40.11
N GLU A 517 -9.83 -3.39 40.80
CA GLU A 517 -10.20 -2.10 40.20
C GLU A 517 -9.26 -1.66 39.07
N GLN A 518 -8.12 -2.31 38.86
CA GLN A 518 -7.22 -2.04 37.73
C GLN A 518 -7.51 -2.91 36.50
N TYR A 519 -8.12 -4.08 36.69
CA TYR A 519 -8.21 -5.13 35.66
C TYR A 519 -9.64 -5.59 35.34
N ASP A 520 -10.57 -5.52 36.30
CA ASP A 520 -11.93 -6.04 36.17
C ASP A 520 -12.89 -4.92 35.71
N VAL A 521 -13.25 -4.97 34.41
CA VAL A 521 -14.03 -3.93 33.68
C VAL A 521 -15.37 -4.41 33.12
#